data_AF-A0A2V8MAL6-F1
#
_entry.id   AF-A0A2V8MAL6-F1
#
_cell.length_a   1.000
_cell.length_b   1.000
_cell.length_c   1.000
_cell.angle_alpha   90.00
_cell.angle_beta   90.00
_cell.angle_gamma   90.00
#
_symmetry.space_group_name_H-M   'P 1'
#
loop_
_entity.id
_entity.type
_entity.pdbx_description
1 polymer ?
#
loop_
_entity_poly.entity_id
_entity_poly.type
_entity_poly.pdbx_seq_one_letter_code
_entity_poly.pdbx_strand_id
1 'polypeptide(L)'
;MKIFRQRKSLVLIASCACLFAATLAASRRLADRKALVSTGHQEANRGENDSPRRQSQEPSQKAVSPEVVGPIDRRVIAGGGGTSSGGSIRVDGTIAEVSASKTMSGGSLTVTGGFWNTLATTATPTPTPTPTPNPSPTPTPTPIPTATPTPPPNVVQFSSSNYSVVEDCTTLTITVNRIGNTSGAASVDYFTADVTASERRDYITAIGRLSFAAGETSKNFVVLINDDSFVEGNETFNVNLRNPSGVSLGAPQIATVTIIDNATEPATNTIDDPRNYVCQHYHDFLNRQPDLSGWDFWTNEITSCGANQACIELKRINVSAAYFLSIEFQQTGYLVERLYKAAYGDANGTSMFGGTHQLAVPIIRFNEFLPDTQQIGLGVVVGQTGWETVLENNKQAFTSEFVQRSRFTTALPTTLTPAQFVDNLNQNAGNVLSPNERTTAINLFAGAASTSNLTARGQALRQVAEDADLANAEF
;
A
#
# COMPACT_ATOMS: atom_id res chain seq x y z
N MET A 1 41.76 8.51 -25.03
CA MET A 1 41.34 8.90 -26.40
C MET A 1 40.17 8.06 -26.97
N LYS A 2 39.96 6.79 -26.56
CA LYS A 2 38.75 6.01 -26.91
C LYS A 2 37.47 6.46 -26.17
N ILE A 3 37.59 6.98 -24.95
CA ILE A 3 36.47 7.53 -24.13
C ILE A 3 35.84 8.80 -24.76
N PHE A 4 36.59 9.55 -25.58
CA PHE A 4 36.08 10.74 -26.27
C PHE A 4 35.34 10.43 -27.58
N ARG A 5 35.54 9.25 -28.18
CA ARG A 5 34.82 8.83 -29.40
C ARG A 5 33.43 8.28 -29.08
N GLN A 6 33.24 7.59 -27.95
CA GLN A 6 31.90 7.15 -27.52
C GLN A 6 30.98 8.32 -27.14
N ARG A 7 31.52 9.41 -26.56
CA ARG A 7 30.73 10.62 -26.27
C ARG A 7 30.19 11.32 -27.53
N LYS A 8 30.89 11.26 -28.67
CA LYS A 8 30.42 11.88 -29.93
C LYS A 8 29.31 11.08 -30.62
N SER A 9 29.31 9.75 -30.52
CA SER A 9 28.23 8.91 -31.04
C SER A 9 26.97 8.99 -30.17
N LEU A 10 27.12 9.11 -28.84
CA LEU A 10 26.00 9.30 -27.92
C LEU A 10 25.28 10.66 -28.13
N VAL A 11 26.03 11.72 -28.47
CA VAL A 11 25.47 13.05 -28.79
C VAL A 11 24.68 13.06 -30.12
N LEU A 12 25.05 12.21 -31.08
CA LEU A 12 24.37 12.13 -32.38
C LEU A 12 23.06 11.31 -32.31
N ILE A 13 23.01 10.29 -31.45
CA ILE A 13 21.80 9.49 -31.19
C ILE A 13 20.82 10.28 -30.31
N ALA A 14 21.31 11.01 -29.30
CA ALA A 14 20.50 11.93 -28.49
C ALA A 14 19.86 13.05 -29.34
N SER A 15 20.51 13.50 -30.42
CA SER A 15 19.94 14.49 -31.34
C SER A 15 18.76 13.94 -32.15
N CYS A 16 18.66 12.63 -32.37
CA CYS A 16 17.57 12.00 -33.10
C CYS A 16 16.34 11.74 -32.20
N ALA A 17 16.57 11.32 -30.95
CA ALA A 17 15.52 11.18 -29.93
C ALA A 17 14.95 12.55 -29.48
N CYS A 18 15.81 13.58 -29.35
CA CYS A 18 15.36 14.97 -29.14
C CYS A 18 14.55 15.51 -30.33
N LEU A 19 14.82 15.07 -31.57
CA LEU A 19 14.02 15.46 -32.73
C LEU A 19 12.58 14.93 -32.64
N PHE A 20 12.38 13.73 -32.08
CA PHE A 20 11.05 13.13 -31.86
C PHE A 20 10.29 13.74 -30.68
N ALA A 21 10.98 14.09 -29.59
CA ALA A 21 10.36 14.78 -28.45
C ALA A 21 9.99 16.24 -28.79
N ALA A 22 10.80 16.93 -29.60
CA ALA A 22 10.52 18.29 -30.06
C ALA A 22 9.29 18.36 -31.00
N THR A 23 9.03 17.35 -31.82
CA THR A 23 7.79 17.25 -32.63
C THR A 23 6.55 16.98 -31.76
N LEU A 24 6.69 16.30 -30.62
CA LEU A 24 5.59 16.09 -29.66
C LEU A 24 5.17 17.40 -28.97
N ALA A 25 6.13 18.22 -28.54
CA ALA A 25 5.84 19.49 -27.86
C ALA A 25 5.30 20.57 -28.82
N ALA A 26 5.82 20.64 -30.05
CA ALA A 26 5.34 21.58 -31.07
C ALA A 26 3.92 21.25 -31.57
N SER A 27 3.55 19.96 -31.63
CA SER A 27 2.22 19.54 -32.09
C SER A 27 1.12 19.83 -31.06
N ARG A 28 1.42 19.77 -29.75
CA ARG A 28 0.46 20.17 -28.70
C ARG A 28 0.19 21.67 -28.68
N ARG A 29 1.22 22.51 -28.85
CA ARG A 29 1.05 23.99 -28.91
C ARG A 29 0.26 24.49 -30.12
N LEU A 30 0.20 23.74 -31.23
CA LEU A 30 -0.66 24.08 -32.38
C LEU A 30 -2.12 23.64 -32.22
N ALA A 31 -2.38 22.55 -31.47
CA ALA A 31 -3.75 22.08 -31.20
C ALA A 31 -4.48 23.02 -30.24
N ASP A 32 -3.82 23.49 -29.17
CA ASP A 32 -4.42 24.41 -28.20
C ASP A 32 -4.65 25.82 -28.77
N ARG A 33 -3.81 26.28 -29.69
CA ARG A 33 -4.04 27.55 -30.40
C ARG A 33 -5.24 27.52 -31.35
N LYS A 34 -5.68 26.35 -31.84
CA LYS A 34 -6.90 26.22 -32.63
C LYS A 34 -8.16 26.13 -31.79
N ALA A 35 -8.08 25.58 -30.58
CA ALA A 35 -9.21 25.49 -29.66
C ALA A 35 -9.63 26.87 -29.10
N LEU A 36 -8.67 27.78 -28.88
CA LEU A 36 -8.94 29.12 -28.32
C LEU A 36 -9.56 30.14 -29.30
N VAL A 37 -9.57 29.86 -30.61
CA VAL A 37 -10.07 30.80 -31.65
C VAL A 37 -11.48 30.44 -32.14
N SER A 38 -12.02 29.25 -31.78
CA SER A 38 -13.30 28.75 -32.32
C SER A 38 -14.52 28.90 -31.41
N THR A 39 -14.39 29.44 -30.19
CA THR A 39 -15.51 29.58 -29.24
C THR A 39 -15.91 31.04 -28.98
N GLY A 40 -15.73 31.91 -29.97
CA GLY A 40 -16.40 33.20 -30.06
C GLY A 40 -17.58 33.14 -31.03
N HIS A 41 -18.79 33.32 -30.49
CA HIS A 41 -20.10 33.41 -31.18
C HIS A 41 -20.75 32.11 -31.69
N GLN A 42 -21.73 31.61 -30.93
CA GLN A 42 -23.13 31.58 -31.37
C GLN A 42 -24.06 31.09 -30.23
N GLU A 43 -24.93 32.00 -29.78
CA GLU A 43 -26.19 31.67 -29.12
C GLU A 43 -27.12 30.95 -30.12
N ALA A 44 -27.78 29.87 -29.70
CA ALA A 44 -29.15 29.54 -30.13
C ALA A 44 -29.73 28.35 -29.33
N ASN A 45 -30.71 28.67 -28.48
CA ASN A 45 -31.94 27.92 -28.17
C ASN A 45 -31.96 26.38 -28.34
N ARG A 46 -32.18 25.67 -27.23
CA ARG A 46 -33.02 24.46 -27.22
C ARG A 46 -33.63 24.15 -25.85
N GLY A 47 -34.92 24.42 -25.75
CA GLY A 47 -35.96 23.54 -25.20
C GLY A 47 -35.84 23.03 -23.77
N GLU A 48 -36.53 23.73 -22.86
CA GLU A 48 -37.04 23.18 -21.60
C GLU A 48 -37.84 21.89 -21.82
N ASN A 49 -37.63 20.90 -20.95
CA ASN A 49 -38.67 19.95 -20.61
C ASN A 49 -38.61 19.69 -19.10
N ASP A 50 -39.68 20.13 -18.45
CA ASP A 50 -39.90 20.20 -17.02
C ASP A 50 -40.58 18.92 -16.50
N SER A 51 -40.11 18.37 -15.37
CA SER A 51 -40.94 17.59 -14.46
C SER A 51 -40.30 17.43 -13.08
N PRO A 52 -41.07 17.59 -11.97
CA PRO A 52 -40.51 18.04 -10.71
C PRO A 52 -40.25 16.91 -9.72
N ARG A 53 -39.12 17.00 -9.00
CA ARG A 53 -38.80 16.16 -7.84
C ARG A 53 -39.22 16.88 -6.55
N ARG A 54 -40.19 16.32 -5.84
CA ARG A 54 -40.67 16.77 -4.52
C ARG A 54 -39.51 16.84 -3.50
N GLN A 55 -39.32 18.02 -2.92
CA GLN A 55 -38.68 18.22 -1.64
C GLN A 55 -39.72 18.05 -0.51
N SER A 56 -39.33 17.42 0.59
CA SER A 56 -40.03 17.50 1.87
C SER A 56 -39.00 17.81 2.95
N GLN A 57 -39.09 19.03 3.47
CA GLN A 57 -38.35 19.54 4.63
C GLN A 57 -39.12 19.25 5.93
N GLU A 58 -38.35 18.86 6.96
CA GLU A 58 -38.42 19.23 8.38
C GLU A 58 -39.60 18.78 9.29
N PRO A 59 -39.47 18.84 10.66
CA PRO A 59 -38.41 19.42 11.50
C PRO A 59 -37.92 18.57 12.70
N SER A 60 -36.80 19.01 13.28
CA SER A 60 -36.30 18.65 14.62
C SER A 60 -37.13 19.29 15.74
N GLN A 61 -37.36 18.58 16.86
CA GLN A 61 -37.68 19.21 18.15
C GLN A 61 -37.04 18.49 19.35
N LYS A 62 -36.18 19.26 20.03
CA LYS A 62 -36.06 19.54 21.47
C LYS A 62 -35.90 18.40 22.49
N ALA A 63 -34.75 18.48 23.17
CA ALA A 63 -34.40 17.80 24.41
C ALA A 63 -35.25 18.27 25.62
N VAL A 64 -35.54 17.33 26.52
CA VAL A 64 -36.10 17.54 27.86
C VAL A 64 -35.30 16.67 28.84
N SER A 65 -34.83 17.27 29.94
CA SER A 65 -34.13 16.61 31.05
C SER A 65 -35.01 15.60 31.80
N PRO A 66 -34.47 14.51 32.37
CA PRO A 66 -35.20 13.70 33.34
C PRO A 66 -34.81 14.07 34.78
N GLU A 67 -35.84 14.31 35.59
CA GLU A 67 -35.82 14.42 37.04
C GLU A 67 -35.95 13.02 37.69
N VAL A 68 -35.70 13.01 39.00
CA VAL A 68 -35.35 11.93 39.94
C VAL A 68 -36.31 10.72 39.99
N VAL A 69 -35.68 9.55 40.22
CA VAL A 69 -36.21 8.18 40.30
C VAL A 69 -37.08 7.94 41.56
N GLY A 70 -38.26 7.36 41.37
CA GLY A 70 -39.07 6.65 42.38
C GLY A 70 -39.13 5.13 42.09
N PRO A 71 -39.47 4.27 43.08
CA PRO A 71 -39.20 2.83 43.03
C PRO A 71 -40.12 2.03 42.10
N ILE A 72 -39.53 0.97 41.53
CA ILE A 72 -40.03 0.14 40.43
C ILE A 72 -40.95 -0.99 40.93
N ASP A 73 -42.13 -1.13 40.34
CA ASP A 73 -42.96 -2.34 40.42
C ASP A 73 -42.72 -3.21 39.16
N ARG A 74 -42.21 -4.44 39.32
CA ARG A 74 -41.84 -5.33 38.20
C ARG A 74 -42.89 -6.42 38.00
N ARG A 75 -43.80 -6.20 37.05
CA ARG A 75 -44.58 -7.27 36.42
C ARG A 75 -44.10 -7.44 34.97
N VAL A 76 -43.39 -8.53 34.68
CA VAL A 76 -42.99 -8.88 33.30
C VAL A 76 -43.94 -9.95 32.78
N ILE A 77 -44.69 -9.59 31.74
CA ILE A 77 -45.38 -10.52 30.84
C ILE A 77 -44.45 -10.73 29.65
N ALA A 78 -43.95 -11.95 29.45
CA ALA A 78 -43.16 -12.30 28.27
C ALA A 78 -44.04 -13.16 27.32
N GLY A 79 -44.35 -12.60 26.16
CA GLY A 79 -44.86 -13.33 25.00
C GLY A 79 -43.79 -13.37 23.91
N GLY A 80 -43.80 -14.43 23.10
CA GLY A 80 -43.04 -14.52 21.85
C GLY A 80 -41.75 -15.33 21.95
N GLY A 81 -41.76 -16.50 21.32
CA GLY A 81 -40.64 -17.44 21.29
C GLY A 81 -39.45 -16.94 20.47
N GLY A 82 -38.26 -17.18 21.02
CA GLY A 82 -36.97 -17.05 20.35
C GLY A 82 -35.92 -17.71 21.22
N THR A 83 -35.27 -18.74 20.71
CA THR A 83 -34.21 -19.48 21.40
C THR A 83 -32.92 -18.68 21.35
N SER A 84 -32.42 -18.22 22.50
CA SER A 84 -31.01 -17.83 22.66
C SER A 84 -30.38 -18.68 23.78
N SER A 85 -29.23 -19.29 23.46
CA SER A 85 -28.38 -19.95 24.43
C SER A 85 -27.56 -18.90 25.19
N GLY A 86 -27.35 -19.13 26.50
CA GLY A 86 -26.37 -18.37 27.28
C GLY A 86 -26.90 -17.20 28.12
N GLY A 87 -28.07 -17.32 28.75
CA GLY A 87 -28.53 -16.38 29.79
C GLY A 87 -28.39 -16.96 31.21
N SER A 88 -27.64 -16.30 32.09
CA SER A 88 -27.58 -16.62 33.53
C SER A 88 -28.48 -15.67 34.34
N ILE A 89 -29.43 -16.22 35.10
CA ILE A 89 -30.29 -15.46 36.04
C ILE A 89 -29.60 -15.44 37.41
N ARG A 90 -29.38 -14.25 37.98
CA ARG A 90 -28.84 -14.09 39.35
C ARG A 90 -29.99 -13.94 40.34
N VAL A 91 -30.07 -14.88 41.30
CA VAL A 91 -30.81 -14.73 42.56
C VAL A 91 -29.81 -14.97 43.69
N ASP A 92 -29.85 -14.09 44.67
CA ASP A 92 -28.96 -13.91 45.81
C ASP A 92 -27.97 -15.05 46.15
N GLY A 93 -26.67 -14.75 46.01
CA GLY A 93 -25.62 -15.28 46.89
C GLY A 93 -24.92 -16.61 46.58
N THR A 94 -25.34 -17.44 45.61
CA THR A 94 -24.63 -18.72 45.37
C THR A 94 -24.61 -19.14 43.89
N ILE A 95 -23.40 -19.37 43.34
CA ILE A 95 -23.20 -19.82 41.95
C ILE A 95 -23.40 -21.34 41.91
N ALA A 96 -24.43 -21.81 41.20
CA ALA A 96 -24.51 -23.21 40.78
C ALA A 96 -24.22 -23.27 39.27
N GLU A 97 -23.09 -23.84 38.88
CA GLU A 97 -22.85 -24.25 37.49
C GLU A 97 -23.78 -25.43 37.18
N VAL A 98 -24.71 -25.24 36.24
CA VAL A 98 -25.53 -26.32 35.71
C VAL A 98 -24.96 -26.72 34.35
N SER A 99 -24.07 -27.72 34.35
CA SER A 99 -23.72 -28.47 33.14
C SER A 99 -24.81 -29.49 32.86
N ALA A 100 -25.82 -29.11 32.08
CA ALA A 100 -26.85 -30.03 31.63
C ALA A 100 -27.12 -29.86 30.13
N SER A 101 -26.48 -30.72 29.35
CA SER A 101 -26.94 -31.14 28.03
C SER A 101 -28.21 -31.98 28.19
N LYS A 102 -29.37 -31.34 28.39
CA LYS A 102 -30.67 -31.95 28.08
C LYS A 102 -31.80 -30.94 28.02
N THR A 103 -32.47 -30.94 26.88
CA THR A 103 -33.74 -30.26 26.60
C THR A 103 -34.81 -30.70 27.60
N MET A 104 -35.40 -29.76 28.34
CA MET A 104 -36.63 -30.01 29.11
C MET A 104 -37.75 -29.10 28.60
N SER A 105 -38.80 -29.73 28.07
CA SER A 105 -40.06 -29.13 27.66
C SER A 105 -41.07 -29.28 28.79
N GLY A 106 -41.65 -28.18 29.24
CA GLY A 106 -42.86 -28.15 30.08
C GLY A 106 -42.68 -28.63 31.53
N GLY A 107 -42.35 -27.71 32.44
CA GLY A 107 -42.45 -27.93 33.88
C GLY A 107 -42.47 -26.60 34.64
N SER A 108 -43.53 -26.37 35.43
CA SER A 108 -43.67 -25.20 36.30
C SER A 108 -42.86 -25.38 37.59
N LEU A 109 -42.11 -24.35 38.00
CA LEU A 109 -41.43 -24.30 39.28
C LEU A 109 -42.28 -23.49 40.27
N THR A 110 -42.86 -24.15 41.27
CA THR A 110 -43.57 -23.50 42.38
C THR A 110 -42.64 -23.38 43.58
N VAL A 111 -42.39 -22.16 44.05
CA VAL A 111 -41.68 -21.92 45.33
C VAL A 111 -42.72 -21.45 46.35
N THR A 112 -43.02 -22.30 47.33
CA THR A 112 -43.90 -21.97 48.45
C THR A 112 -43.04 -21.83 49.69
N GLY A 113 -43.09 -20.67 50.35
CA GLY A 113 -42.39 -20.43 51.62
C GLY A 113 -43.21 -19.52 52.52
N GLY A 114 -44.07 -20.12 53.35
CA GLY A 114 -44.81 -19.44 54.41
C GLY A 114 -43.94 -19.23 55.64
N PHE A 115 -44.04 -18.03 56.18
CA PHE A 115 -43.42 -17.54 57.42
C PHE A 115 -44.41 -17.76 58.59
N TRP A 116 -43.88 -18.00 59.81
CA TRP A 116 -44.50 -18.07 61.16
C TRP A 116 -44.77 -19.45 61.84
N ASN A 117 -44.12 -19.61 63.00
CA ASN A 117 -44.50 -20.28 64.29
C ASN A 117 -44.84 -21.79 64.34
N THR A 118 -43.99 -22.66 64.93
CA THR A 118 -43.83 -23.07 66.38
C THR A 118 -44.98 -23.87 67.01
N LEU A 119 -44.75 -25.18 67.31
CA LEU A 119 -44.72 -25.79 68.67
C LEU A 119 -44.76 -27.36 68.68
N ALA A 120 -43.90 -27.94 69.54
CA ALA A 120 -44.01 -29.15 70.41
C ALA A 120 -44.41 -30.53 69.80
N THR A 121 -43.51 -31.52 69.64
CA THR A 121 -42.92 -32.53 70.59
C THR A 121 -43.83 -33.64 71.13
N THR A 122 -43.58 -34.89 70.69
CA THR A 122 -43.51 -36.19 71.44
C THR A 122 -43.40 -37.35 70.41
N ALA A 123 -42.74 -38.50 70.58
CA ALA A 123 -41.69 -39.02 71.45
C ALA A 123 -41.05 -40.26 70.75
N THR A 124 -39.83 -40.60 71.17
CA THR A 124 -38.78 -41.49 70.61
C THR A 124 -39.11 -43.01 70.61
N PRO A 125 -38.36 -43.88 69.89
CA PRO A 125 -37.18 -44.44 70.56
C PRO A 125 -35.89 -44.53 69.73
N THR A 126 -34.85 -44.34 70.52
CA THR A 126 -33.41 -44.28 70.35
C THR A 126 -32.78 -45.52 69.70
N PRO A 127 -31.92 -45.34 68.69
CA PRO A 127 -30.80 -46.24 68.45
C PRO A 127 -29.47 -45.59 68.88
N THR A 128 -28.86 -46.22 69.89
CA THR A 128 -27.45 -46.66 70.03
C THR A 128 -26.33 -45.87 69.31
N PRO A 129 -25.22 -45.53 70.01
CA PRO A 129 -24.34 -44.40 69.69
C PRO A 129 -23.57 -44.56 68.38
N THR A 130 -23.64 -43.53 67.54
CA THR A 130 -22.77 -43.33 66.37
C THR A 130 -21.74 -42.24 66.71
N PRO A 131 -20.45 -42.43 66.37
CA PRO A 131 -19.34 -41.61 66.84
C PRO A 131 -19.52 -40.11 66.58
N THR A 132 -18.99 -39.30 67.49
CA THR A 132 -18.89 -37.84 67.40
C THR A 132 -18.37 -37.43 66.01
N PRO A 133 -19.13 -36.69 65.18
CA PRO A 133 -18.61 -36.20 63.92
C PRO A 133 -17.51 -35.17 64.21
N ASN A 134 -16.29 -35.51 63.77
CA ASN A 134 -15.16 -34.60 63.65
C ASN A 134 -15.63 -33.32 62.90
N PRO A 135 -15.26 -32.09 63.30
CA PRO A 135 -15.65 -30.88 62.58
C PRO A 135 -15.35 -31.03 61.09
N SER A 136 -16.42 -31.00 60.27
CA SER A 136 -16.28 -31.01 58.82
C SER A 136 -15.51 -29.75 58.43
N PRO A 137 -14.37 -29.87 57.72
CA PRO A 137 -13.64 -28.70 57.28
C PRO A 137 -14.57 -27.87 56.39
N THR A 138 -14.71 -26.58 56.71
CA THR A 138 -15.31 -25.59 55.81
C THR A 138 -14.75 -25.82 54.41
N PRO A 139 -15.58 -25.95 53.35
CA PRO A 139 -15.05 -26.13 52.01
C PRO A 139 -14.14 -24.94 51.71
N THR A 140 -12.85 -25.22 51.56
CA THR A 140 -11.89 -24.24 51.07
C THR A 140 -12.45 -23.67 49.77
N PRO A 141 -12.61 -22.34 49.63
CA PRO A 141 -13.10 -21.79 48.37
C PRO A 141 -12.17 -22.28 47.25
N THR A 142 -12.75 -22.94 46.24
CA THR A 142 -12.00 -23.33 45.05
C THR A 142 -11.30 -22.07 44.54
N PRO A 143 -9.96 -22.10 44.37
CA PRO A 143 -9.26 -20.93 43.85
C PRO A 143 -9.90 -20.56 42.52
N ILE A 144 -10.43 -19.33 42.42
CA ILE A 144 -10.86 -18.77 41.15
C ILE A 144 -9.65 -18.90 40.22
N PRO A 145 -9.78 -19.54 39.04
CA PRO A 145 -8.65 -19.64 38.12
C PRO A 145 -8.15 -18.23 37.86
N THR A 146 -6.91 -17.96 38.27
CA THR A 146 -6.23 -16.72 37.94
C THR A 146 -6.31 -16.58 36.43
N ALA A 147 -6.96 -15.53 35.93
CA ALA A 147 -7.07 -15.30 34.50
C ALA A 147 -5.65 -15.34 33.92
N THR A 148 -5.39 -16.31 33.04
CA THR A 148 -4.13 -16.37 32.30
C THR A 148 -3.98 -15.02 31.61
N PRO A 149 -2.88 -14.27 31.84
CA PRO A 149 -2.71 -12.97 31.20
C PRO A 149 -2.85 -13.18 29.70
N THR A 150 -3.85 -12.54 29.08
CA THR A 150 -3.99 -12.55 27.63
C THR A 150 -2.69 -11.98 27.08
N PRO A 151 -1.94 -12.73 26.25
CA PRO A 151 -0.70 -12.21 25.69
C PRO A 151 -1.01 -10.89 24.97
N PRO A 152 -0.18 -9.85 25.13
CA PRO A 152 -0.41 -8.58 24.48
C PRO A 152 -0.59 -8.81 22.97
N PRO A 153 -1.60 -8.17 22.35
CA PRO A 153 -1.90 -8.41 20.94
C PRO A 153 -0.67 -8.07 20.10
N ASN A 154 -0.26 -9.01 19.25
CA ASN A 154 0.87 -8.83 18.34
C ASN A 154 0.38 -8.09 17.08
N VAL A 155 0.56 -6.77 17.06
CA VAL A 155 -0.07 -5.88 16.08
C VAL A 155 0.92 -4.96 15.39
N VAL A 156 0.53 -4.50 14.21
CA VAL A 156 1.15 -3.38 13.49
C VAL A 156 0.14 -2.26 13.27
N GLN A 157 0.57 -1.02 13.52
CA GLN A 157 -0.28 0.17 13.42
C GLN A 157 0.56 1.41 13.14
N PHE A 158 -0.05 2.48 12.63
CA PHE A 158 0.63 3.77 12.53
C PHE A 158 0.98 4.33 13.91
N SER A 159 2.07 5.09 14.00
CA SER A 159 2.47 5.75 15.24
C SER A 159 1.55 6.91 15.63
N SER A 160 0.83 7.49 14.66
CA SER A 160 -0.16 8.55 14.84
C SER A 160 -1.37 8.30 13.94
N SER A 161 -2.55 8.78 14.36
CA SER A 161 -3.76 8.80 13.52
C SER A 161 -3.78 9.97 12.54
N ASN A 162 -3.00 11.02 12.81
CA ASN A 162 -2.94 12.23 12.01
C ASN A 162 -1.49 12.65 11.77
N TYR A 163 -1.21 13.09 10.55
CA TYR A 163 0.04 13.73 10.16
C TYR A 163 -0.27 15.03 9.44
N SER A 164 0.68 15.96 9.46
CA SER A 164 0.57 17.20 8.69
C SER A 164 1.92 17.53 8.06
N VAL A 165 1.87 18.08 6.86
CA VAL A 165 3.03 18.51 6.10
C VAL A 165 2.66 19.78 5.34
N VAL A 166 3.59 20.72 5.21
CA VAL A 166 3.37 21.91 4.37
C VAL A 166 3.51 21.50 2.92
N GLU A 167 2.65 22.05 2.07
CA GLU A 167 2.77 21.92 0.63
C GLU A 167 4.06 22.57 0.14
N ASP A 168 4.94 21.74 -0.41
CA ASP A 168 6.24 22.10 -0.93
C ASP A 168 6.76 20.85 -1.66
N CYS A 169 7.84 21.01 -2.43
CA CYS A 169 8.57 19.85 -2.92
C CYS A 169 9.35 19.19 -1.79
N THR A 170 8.63 18.43 -0.96
CA THR A 170 9.11 17.92 0.33
C THR A 170 8.65 16.48 0.59
N THR A 171 8.97 15.95 1.78
CA THR A 171 8.54 14.61 2.18
C THR A 171 7.93 14.59 3.56
N LEU A 172 7.00 13.66 3.72
CA LEU A 172 6.47 13.25 4.99
C LEU A 172 6.94 11.84 5.31
N THR A 173 7.62 11.68 6.46
CA THR A 173 7.96 10.35 6.99
C THR A 173 6.81 9.80 7.81
N ILE A 174 6.28 8.64 7.42
CA ILE A 174 5.26 7.90 8.15
C ILE A 174 5.92 6.77 8.92
N THR A 175 5.58 6.64 10.21
CA THR A 175 6.12 5.57 11.07
C THR A 175 5.04 4.53 11.38
N VAL A 176 5.41 3.26 11.28
CA VAL A 176 4.59 2.10 11.60
C VAL A 176 5.25 1.33 12.74
N ASN A 177 4.52 1.17 13.83
CA ASN A 177 4.96 0.46 15.03
C ASN A 177 4.48 -0.98 15.01
N ARG A 178 5.34 -1.88 15.47
CA ARG A 178 5.05 -3.28 15.76
C ARG A 178 5.09 -3.50 17.28
N ILE A 179 3.97 -3.96 17.84
CA ILE A 179 3.76 -4.10 19.28
C ILE A 179 3.47 -5.56 19.60
N GLY A 180 3.93 -6.06 20.76
CA GLY A 180 3.73 -7.43 21.21
C GLY A 180 4.96 -8.31 20.98
N ASN A 181 4.78 -9.53 20.47
CA ASN A 181 5.88 -10.47 20.26
C ASN A 181 6.66 -10.17 18.95
N THR A 182 7.89 -9.72 19.10
CA THR A 182 8.79 -9.39 17.99
C THR A 182 9.83 -10.48 17.68
N SER A 183 9.75 -11.66 18.30
CA SER A 183 10.75 -12.72 18.13
C SER A 183 10.80 -13.33 16.71
N GLY A 184 9.72 -13.20 15.93
CA GLY A 184 9.65 -13.65 14.54
C GLY A 184 9.62 -12.51 13.54
N ALA A 185 9.81 -12.82 12.25
CA ALA A 185 9.60 -11.84 11.18
C ALA A 185 8.11 -11.49 11.02
N ALA A 186 7.83 -10.30 10.53
CA ALA A 186 6.48 -9.86 10.19
C ALA A 186 6.50 -8.93 8.98
N SER A 187 5.37 -8.78 8.29
CA SER A 187 5.23 -7.78 7.23
C SER A 187 3.83 -7.19 7.19
N VAL A 188 3.73 -6.01 6.57
CA VAL A 188 2.47 -5.33 6.29
C VAL A 188 2.63 -4.49 5.03
N ASP A 189 1.60 -4.46 4.19
CA ASP A 189 1.57 -3.60 3.01
C ASP A 189 0.96 -2.24 3.40
N TYR A 190 1.43 -1.16 2.79
CA TYR A 190 0.86 0.18 2.92
C TYR A 190 0.46 0.74 1.56
N PHE A 191 -0.52 1.64 1.55
CA PHE A 191 -0.89 2.42 0.37
C PHE A 191 -1.57 3.74 0.74
N THR A 192 -1.37 4.77 -0.08
CA THR A 192 -2.11 6.03 -0.03
C THR A 192 -3.43 5.94 -0.77
N ALA A 193 -4.41 6.74 -0.36
CA ALA A 193 -5.70 6.88 -1.03
C ALA A 193 -6.21 8.33 -0.92
N ASP A 194 -6.65 8.88 -2.05
CA ASP A 194 -7.18 10.23 -2.18
C ASP A 194 -8.38 10.48 -1.25
N VAL A 195 -8.51 11.73 -0.79
CA VAL A 195 -9.72 12.23 -0.14
C VAL A 195 -10.11 13.56 -0.75
N THR A 196 -9.43 14.64 -0.37
CA THR A 196 -9.53 15.93 -1.07
C THR A 196 -8.25 16.21 -1.86
N ALA A 197 -7.10 15.81 -1.32
CA ALA A 197 -5.85 15.72 -2.06
C ALA A 197 -5.87 14.52 -3.01
N SER A 198 -5.27 14.70 -4.18
CA SER A 198 -5.22 13.81 -5.33
C SER A 198 -3.79 13.39 -5.65
N GLU A 199 -3.61 12.12 -6.02
CA GLU A 199 -2.31 11.63 -6.46
C GLU A 199 -1.78 12.40 -7.68
N ARG A 200 -0.45 12.59 -7.73
CA ARG A 200 0.35 13.34 -8.71
C ARG A 200 0.15 14.85 -8.75
N ARG A 201 -0.98 15.37 -8.26
CA ARG A 201 -1.15 16.82 -8.07
C ARG A 201 -0.51 17.24 -6.76
N ASP A 202 -0.99 16.70 -5.64
CA ASP A 202 -0.62 17.19 -4.30
C ASP A 202 0.42 16.29 -3.62
N TYR A 203 0.44 15.01 -4.01
CA TYR A 203 1.39 14.03 -3.47
C TYR A 203 1.67 12.89 -4.46
N ILE A 204 2.80 12.21 -4.32
CA ILE A 204 3.09 10.98 -5.07
C ILE A 204 2.55 9.77 -4.32
N THR A 205 1.84 8.90 -5.04
CA THR A 205 1.33 7.63 -4.53
C THR A 205 2.42 6.86 -3.79
N ALA A 206 2.23 6.63 -2.49
CA ALA A 206 3.13 5.80 -1.71
C ALA A 206 2.47 4.43 -1.50
N ILE A 207 3.08 3.38 -2.04
CA ILE A 207 2.58 2.01 -1.97
C ILE A 207 3.76 1.05 -1.85
N GLY A 208 3.70 0.13 -0.89
CA GLY A 208 4.82 -0.79 -0.67
C GLY A 208 4.57 -1.79 0.44
N ARG A 209 5.64 -2.48 0.83
CA ARG A 209 5.66 -3.48 1.91
C ARG A 209 6.73 -3.11 2.93
N LEU A 210 6.35 -3.12 4.20
CA LEU A 210 7.27 -3.04 5.33
C LEU A 210 7.53 -4.45 5.85
N SER A 211 8.81 -4.85 5.88
CA SER A 211 9.27 -6.14 6.40
C SER A 211 10.06 -5.93 7.68
N PHE A 212 9.55 -6.46 8.79
CA PHE A 212 10.18 -6.43 10.11
C PHE A 212 10.95 -7.74 10.33
N ALA A 213 12.25 -7.65 10.49
CA ALA A 213 13.07 -8.75 10.99
C ALA A 213 12.74 -9.04 12.46
N ALA A 214 13.25 -10.18 12.97
CA ALA A 214 13.14 -10.50 14.39
C ALA A 214 13.77 -9.38 15.24
N GLY A 215 13.03 -8.90 16.24
CA GLY A 215 13.42 -7.81 17.13
C GLY A 215 13.08 -6.41 16.62
N GLU A 216 12.74 -6.21 15.34
CA GLU A 216 12.40 -4.88 14.82
C GLU A 216 11.00 -4.46 15.28
N THR A 217 10.92 -3.27 15.90
CA THR A 217 9.69 -2.75 16.52
C THR A 217 9.07 -1.57 15.76
N SER A 218 9.77 -1.02 14.76
CA SER A 218 9.27 0.09 13.95
C SER A 218 9.88 0.08 12.55
N LYS A 219 9.12 0.57 11.58
CA LYS A 219 9.58 0.85 10.22
C LYS A 219 9.01 2.19 9.74
N ASN A 220 9.63 2.74 8.71
CA ASN A 220 9.32 4.04 8.18
C ASN A 220 9.14 3.90 6.67
N PHE A 221 8.25 4.69 6.09
CA PHE A 221 8.25 4.97 4.66
C PHE A 221 8.02 6.48 4.45
N VAL A 222 8.32 6.95 3.25
CA VAL A 222 8.17 8.35 2.88
C VAL A 222 7.00 8.50 1.91
N VAL A 223 6.26 9.60 2.06
CA VAL A 223 5.34 10.11 1.05
C VAL A 223 5.96 11.40 0.49
N LEU A 224 6.05 11.51 -0.83
CA LEU A 224 6.54 12.72 -1.49
C LEU A 224 5.36 13.67 -1.68
N ILE A 225 5.57 14.94 -1.34
CA ILE A 225 4.58 16.01 -1.47
C ILE A 225 5.00 16.87 -2.65
N ASN A 226 4.05 17.25 -3.47
CA ASN A 226 4.29 18.14 -4.60
C ASN A 226 3.88 19.56 -4.22
N ASP A 227 4.44 20.52 -4.94
CA ASP A 227 4.09 21.93 -4.84
C ASP A 227 3.38 22.32 -6.13
N ASP A 228 2.33 23.14 -6.04
CA ASP A 228 1.67 23.68 -7.22
C ASP A 228 1.45 25.20 -7.11
N SER A 229 0.59 25.78 -7.95
CA SER A 229 0.38 27.24 -8.02
C SER A 229 -1.06 27.66 -7.73
N PHE A 230 -1.85 26.77 -7.14
CA PHE A 230 -3.26 26.97 -6.83
C PHE A 230 -3.45 27.07 -5.32
N VAL A 231 -4.13 28.13 -4.87
CA VAL A 231 -4.61 28.18 -3.47
C VAL A 231 -5.86 27.31 -3.40
N GLU A 232 -5.73 26.14 -2.79
CA GLU A 232 -6.77 25.11 -2.69
C GLU A 232 -7.38 25.00 -1.27
N GLY A 233 -6.69 25.59 -0.28
CA GLY A 233 -6.90 25.35 1.14
C GLY A 233 -6.31 24.01 1.59
N ASN A 234 -6.32 23.74 2.89
CA ASN A 234 -5.77 22.47 3.39
C ASN A 234 -6.51 21.27 2.81
N GLU A 235 -5.76 20.36 2.19
CA GLU A 235 -6.28 19.13 1.63
C GLU A 235 -5.83 17.90 2.42
N THR A 236 -6.48 16.75 2.21
CA THR A 236 -6.22 15.52 2.94
C THR A 236 -6.16 14.30 2.05
N PHE A 237 -5.35 13.33 2.44
CA PHE A 237 -5.37 11.96 1.91
C PHE A 237 -5.19 10.96 3.06
N ASN A 238 -5.47 9.69 2.81
CA ASN A 238 -5.31 8.61 3.80
C ASN A 238 -4.10 7.74 3.48
N VAL A 239 -3.41 7.26 4.51
CA VAL A 239 -2.48 6.13 4.44
C VAL A 239 -3.11 4.92 5.14
N ASN A 240 -3.01 3.74 4.52
CA ASN A 240 -3.72 2.54 4.93
C ASN A 240 -2.76 1.36 5.08
N LEU A 241 -2.95 0.52 6.09
CA LEU A 241 -2.26 -0.77 6.27
C LEU A 241 -3.15 -1.93 5.83
N ARG A 242 -2.58 -2.92 5.14
CA ARG A 242 -3.28 -4.16 4.74
C ARG A 242 -2.35 -5.37 4.67
N ASN A 243 -2.95 -6.55 4.48
CA ASN A 243 -2.25 -7.82 4.27
C ASN A 243 -1.16 -8.12 5.32
N PRO A 244 -1.45 -8.01 6.63
CA PRO A 244 -0.45 -8.32 7.64
C PRO A 244 -0.04 -9.80 7.59
N SER A 245 1.23 -10.08 7.84
CA SER A 245 1.77 -11.44 8.00
C SER A 245 2.62 -11.52 9.26
N GLY A 246 2.42 -12.57 10.08
CA GLY A 246 3.09 -12.72 11.37
C GLY A 246 2.60 -11.77 12.48
N VAL A 247 1.63 -10.90 12.17
CA VAL A 247 1.02 -9.87 13.05
C VAL A 247 -0.46 -9.69 12.65
N SER A 248 -1.23 -8.97 13.47
CA SER A 248 -2.57 -8.45 13.11
C SER A 248 -2.53 -6.92 12.93
N LEU A 249 -3.57 -6.33 12.33
CA LEU A 249 -3.68 -4.86 12.28
C LEU A 249 -4.15 -4.32 13.63
N GLY A 250 -3.46 -3.28 14.13
CA GLY A 250 -3.81 -2.53 15.33
C GLY A 250 -4.60 -1.26 15.00
N ALA A 251 -4.66 -0.33 15.96
CA ALA A 251 -5.33 0.96 15.77
C ALA A 251 -4.36 2.10 16.14
N PRO A 252 -4.10 3.07 15.24
CA PRO A 252 -4.74 3.26 13.93
C PRO A 252 -4.13 2.41 12.79
N GLN A 253 -4.98 1.70 12.03
CA GLN A 253 -4.61 1.05 10.76
C GLN A 253 -4.81 1.94 9.53
N ILE A 254 -5.50 3.07 9.70
CA ILE A 254 -5.66 4.16 8.74
C ILE A 254 -5.22 5.43 9.46
N ALA A 255 -4.37 6.24 8.84
CA ALA A 255 -4.05 7.58 9.33
C ALA A 255 -4.34 8.61 8.24
N THR A 256 -4.77 9.79 8.65
CA THR A 256 -5.04 10.91 7.75
C THR A 256 -3.83 11.83 7.70
N VAL A 257 -3.44 12.21 6.49
CA VAL A 257 -2.42 13.24 6.26
C VAL A 257 -3.13 14.50 5.81
N THR A 258 -2.78 15.64 6.42
CA THR A 258 -3.19 16.97 5.98
C THR A 258 -2.03 17.65 5.28
N ILE A 259 -2.22 18.04 4.04
CA ILE A 259 -1.33 18.94 3.32
C ILE A 259 -1.79 20.36 3.66
N ILE A 260 -0.89 21.15 4.23
CA ILE A 260 -1.13 22.54 4.62
C ILE A 260 -0.71 23.38 3.42
N ASP A 261 -1.70 23.82 2.64
CA ASP A 261 -1.55 24.70 1.49
C ASP A 261 -0.94 26.05 1.90
N ASN A 262 -0.21 26.67 0.97
CA ASN A 262 0.35 27.99 1.19
C ASN A 262 -0.77 29.05 1.15
N ALA A 263 -0.70 30.01 2.07
CA ALA A 263 -1.70 31.08 2.11
C ALA A 263 -1.68 31.99 0.86
N THR A 264 -0.60 31.94 0.07
CA THR A 264 -0.39 32.71 -1.15
C THR A 264 0.48 31.94 -2.13
N GLU A 265 0.01 31.80 -3.36
CA GLU A 265 0.75 31.13 -4.44
C GLU A 265 1.41 32.11 -5.42
N PRO A 266 2.51 31.72 -6.10
CA PRO A 266 3.07 32.49 -7.20
C PRO A 266 2.05 32.70 -8.32
N ALA A 267 2.08 33.88 -8.96
CA ALA A 267 1.26 34.15 -10.13
C ALA A 267 1.70 33.36 -11.40
N THR A 268 2.84 32.67 -11.32
CA THR A 268 3.40 31.83 -12.37
C THR A 268 3.25 30.37 -12.00
N ASN A 269 3.20 29.48 -13.00
CA ASN A 269 3.19 28.05 -12.72
C ASN A 269 4.47 27.66 -11.96
N THR A 270 4.32 26.95 -10.86
CA THR A 270 5.40 26.51 -9.96
C THR A 270 6.45 25.66 -10.69
N ILE A 271 6.06 24.90 -11.71
CA ILE A 271 6.98 24.13 -12.56
C ILE A 271 7.86 25.01 -13.46
N ASP A 272 7.57 26.32 -13.56
CA ASP A 272 8.46 27.26 -14.23
C ASP A 272 9.70 27.62 -13.42
N ASP A 273 9.66 27.44 -12.11
CA ASP A 273 10.84 27.54 -11.27
C ASP A 273 11.79 26.35 -11.52
N PRO A 274 13.09 26.57 -11.84
CA PRO A 274 14.02 25.49 -12.10
C PRO A 274 14.23 24.51 -10.94
N ARG A 275 14.12 24.94 -9.68
CA ARG A 275 14.26 24.04 -8.52
C ARG A 275 13.06 23.11 -8.42
N ASN A 276 11.85 23.66 -8.53
CA ASN A 276 10.61 22.88 -8.47
C ASN A 276 10.48 21.96 -9.68
N TYR A 277 10.86 22.43 -10.88
CA TYR A 277 10.96 21.59 -12.08
C TYR A 277 11.84 20.36 -11.85
N VAL A 278 13.05 20.56 -11.30
CA VAL A 278 13.99 19.47 -11.05
C VAL A 278 13.48 18.54 -9.95
N CYS A 279 12.93 19.10 -8.88
CA CYS A 279 12.42 18.32 -7.76
C CYS A 279 11.25 17.42 -8.18
N GLN A 280 10.32 17.91 -8.99
CA GLN A 280 9.25 17.09 -9.59
C GLN A 280 9.80 15.93 -10.42
N HIS A 281 10.92 16.12 -11.15
CA HIS A 281 11.54 15.02 -11.89
C HIS A 281 12.11 13.94 -10.97
N TYR A 282 12.70 14.32 -9.83
CA TYR A 282 13.11 13.35 -8.81
C TYR A 282 11.91 12.58 -8.25
N HIS A 283 10.78 13.24 -8.02
CA HIS A 283 9.55 12.60 -7.57
C HIS A 283 9.00 11.61 -8.60
N ASP A 284 8.82 12.06 -9.84
CA ASP A 284 8.15 11.30 -10.90
C ASP A 284 9.00 10.13 -11.42
N PHE A 285 10.31 10.34 -11.60
CA PHE A 285 11.18 9.32 -12.20
C PHE A 285 11.86 8.46 -11.13
N LEU A 286 12.29 9.06 -10.03
CA LEU A 286 13.18 8.39 -9.07
C LEU A 286 12.48 8.05 -7.75
N ASN A 287 11.24 8.51 -7.55
CA ASN A 287 10.45 8.28 -6.35
C ASN A 287 11.24 8.59 -5.05
N ARG A 288 11.97 9.70 -5.05
CA ARG A 288 12.72 10.19 -3.89
C ARG A 288 12.90 11.69 -3.96
N GLN A 289 13.33 12.28 -2.86
CA GLN A 289 13.82 13.66 -2.85
C GLN A 289 15.17 13.79 -3.56
N PRO A 290 15.45 14.96 -4.16
CA PRO A 290 16.76 15.24 -4.68
C PRO A 290 17.77 15.29 -3.53
N ASP A 291 18.93 14.70 -3.77
CA ASP A 291 20.12 15.03 -2.99
C ASP A 291 20.58 16.44 -3.39
N LEU A 292 21.13 17.20 -2.44
CA LEU A 292 21.47 18.61 -2.66
C LEU A 292 22.39 18.80 -3.88
N SER A 293 23.39 17.92 -4.05
CA SER A 293 24.31 17.95 -5.18
C SER A 293 23.62 17.78 -6.53
N GLY A 294 22.73 16.79 -6.65
CA GLY A 294 21.98 16.54 -7.86
C GLY A 294 20.94 17.63 -8.13
N TRP A 295 20.29 18.14 -7.07
CA TRP A 295 19.37 19.27 -7.18
C TRP A 295 20.07 20.48 -7.77
N ASP A 296 21.21 20.86 -7.19
CA ASP A 296 22.02 22.00 -7.61
C ASP A 296 22.50 21.82 -9.04
N PHE A 297 23.02 20.64 -9.39
CA PHE A 297 23.54 20.33 -10.71
C PHE A 297 22.48 20.54 -11.81
N TRP A 298 21.32 19.89 -11.68
CA TRP A 298 20.28 19.97 -12.71
C TRP A 298 19.59 21.33 -12.74
N THR A 299 19.45 21.99 -11.60
CA THR A 299 18.93 23.37 -11.53
C THR A 299 19.87 24.31 -12.28
N ASN A 300 21.18 24.17 -12.06
CA ASN A 300 22.21 25.00 -12.70
C ASN A 300 22.28 24.81 -14.21
N GLU A 301 21.96 23.62 -14.73
CA GLU A 301 21.84 23.40 -16.18
C GLU A 301 20.78 24.32 -16.80
N ILE A 302 19.65 24.53 -16.12
CA ILE A 302 18.56 25.40 -16.58
C ILE A 302 18.90 26.88 -16.33
N THR A 303 19.33 27.23 -15.11
CA THR A 303 19.60 28.64 -14.75
C THR A 303 20.79 29.24 -15.51
N SER A 304 21.70 28.41 -16.05
CA SER A 304 22.79 28.84 -16.93
C SER A 304 22.33 29.62 -18.17
N CYS A 305 21.05 29.48 -18.56
CA CYS A 305 20.45 30.20 -19.68
C CYS A 305 20.08 31.66 -19.36
N GLY A 306 20.10 32.09 -18.10
CA GLY A 306 19.59 33.40 -17.68
C GLY A 306 18.13 33.61 -18.12
N ALA A 307 17.81 34.73 -18.77
CA ALA A 307 16.46 35.02 -19.25
C ALA A 307 16.15 34.50 -20.67
N ASN A 308 17.06 33.74 -21.30
CA ASN A 308 16.87 33.26 -22.68
C ASN A 308 15.88 32.08 -22.73
N GLN A 309 14.63 32.37 -23.11
CA GLN A 309 13.55 31.38 -23.14
C GLN A 309 13.82 30.18 -24.06
N ALA A 310 14.40 30.39 -25.25
CA ALA A 310 14.71 29.28 -26.15
C ALA A 310 15.79 28.34 -25.56
N CYS A 311 16.74 28.91 -24.82
CA CYS A 311 17.73 28.13 -24.09
C CYS A 311 17.10 27.35 -22.92
N ILE A 312 16.24 28.01 -22.13
CA ILE A 312 15.51 27.38 -21.02
C ILE A 312 14.69 26.19 -21.50
N GLU A 313 13.89 26.37 -22.57
CA GLU A 313 13.06 25.29 -23.15
C GLU A 313 13.94 24.10 -23.57
N LEU A 314 15.07 24.35 -24.23
CA LEU A 314 16.01 23.30 -24.63
C LEU A 314 16.66 22.61 -23.42
N LYS A 315 17.06 23.36 -22.39
CA LYS A 315 17.67 22.79 -21.18
C LYS A 315 16.67 21.96 -20.38
N ARG A 316 15.41 22.40 -20.26
CA ARG A 316 14.34 21.60 -19.66
C ARG A 316 14.17 20.25 -20.37
N ILE A 317 14.08 20.25 -21.70
CA ILE A 317 14.03 19.00 -22.50
C ILE A 317 15.23 18.09 -22.20
N ASN A 318 16.44 18.64 -22.18
CA ASN A 318 17.64 17.87 -21.89
C ASN A 318 17.67 17.32 -20.46
N VAL A 319 17.21 18.09 -19.47
CA VAL A 319 17.09 17.64 -18.08
C VAL A 319 16.08 16.50 -17.98
N SER A 320 14.87 16.65 -18.54
CA SER A 320 13.89 15.55 -18.58
C SER A 320 14.46 14.28 -19.21
N ALA A 321 15.11 14.42 -20.36
CA ALA A 321 15.73 13.29 -21.05
C ALA A 321 16.83 12.63 -20.18
N ALA A 322 17.57 13.41 -19.39
CA ALA A 322 18.60 12.88 -18.53
C ALA A 322 18.07 12.03 -17.37
N TYR A 323 16.92 12.35 -16.78
CA TYR A 323 16.29 11.47 -15.77
C TYR A 323 15.88 10.13 -16.36
N PHE A 324 15.25 10.18 -17.52
CA PHE A 324 14.83 8.99 -18.25
C PHE A 324 16.01 8.09 -18.67
N LEU A 325 17.14 8.70 -19.03
CA LEU A 325 18.37 7.99 -19.38
C LEU A 325 19.29 7.73 -18.17
N SER A 326 18.88 8.13 -16.96
CA SER A 326 19.71 8.00 -15.78
C SER A 326 19.91 6.54 -15.40
N ILE A 327 21.10 6.20 -14.91
CA ILE A 327 21.39 4.85 -14.41
C ILE A 327 20.35 4.42 -13.37
N GLU A 328 19.91 5.35 -12.52
CA GLU A 328 18.94 5.06 -11.47
C GLU A 328 17.61 4.60 -12.05
N PHE A 329 17.02 5.35 -12.99
CA PHE A 329 15.76 4.95 -13.64
C PHE A 329 15.93 3.69 -14.50
N GLN A 330 17.05 3.59 -15.23
CA GLN A 330 17.39 2.44 -16.07
C GLN A 330 17.50 1.12 -15.29
N GLN A 331 17.99 1.19 -14.05
CA GLN A 331 18.21 0.04 -13.19
C GLN A 331 17.07 -0.20 -12.18
N THR A 332 16.06 0.67 -12.15
CA THR A 332 14.87 0.55 -11.30
C THR A 332 13.62 0.38 -12.17
N GLY A 333 12.97 1.47 -12.59
CA GLY A 333 11.72 1.45 -13.35
C GLY A 333 11.82 0.63 -14.63
N TYR A 334 12.86 0.85 -15.43
CA TYR A 334 13.06 0.08 -16.66
C TYR A 334 13.41 -1.38 -16.42
N LEU A 335 14.14 -1.68 -15.34
CA LEU A 335 14.38 -3.06 -14.98
C LEU A 335 13.08 -3.77 -14.58
N VAL A 336 12.17 -3.10 -13.86
CA VAL A 336 10.85 -3.65 -13.56
C VAL A 336 10.11 -3.97 -14.85
N GLU A 337 10.07 -3.03 -15.79
CA GLU A 337 9.44 -3.24 -17.10
C GLU A 337 10.00 -4.48 -17.82
N ARG A 338 11.33 -4.60 -17.91
CA ARG A 338 12.02 -5.77 -18.48
C ARG A 338 11.75 -7.08 -17.75
N LEU A 339 11.66 -7.04 -16.42
CA LEU A 339 11.32 -8.22 -15.61
C LEU A 339 9.90 -8.71 -15.92
N TYR A 340 8.93 -7.80 -16.09
CA TYR A 340 7.58 -8.16 -16.50
C TYR A 340 7.53 -8.64 -17.95
N LYS A 341 8.30 -8.02 -18.85
CA LYS A 341 8.45 -8.47 -20.23
C LYS A 341 8.98 -9.90 -20.29
N ALA A 342 10.10 -10.19 -19.63
CA ALA A 342 10.66 -11.54 -19.58
C ALA A 342 9.69 -12.54 -18.94
N ALA A 343 8.94 -12.12 -17.91
CA ALA A 343 7.99 -13.00 -17.22
C ALA A 343 6.71 -13.30 -18.02
N TYR A 344 6.17 -12.33 -18.75
CA TYR A 344 4.80 -12.37 -19.28
C TYR A 344 4.67 -12.00 -20.76
N GLY A 345 5.75 -11.53 -21.40
CA GLY A 345 5.74 -10.98 -22.74
C GLY A 345 5.02 -9.63 -22.83
N ASP A 346 4.66 -9.27 -24.06
CA ASP A 346 3.96 -8.03 -24.38
C ASP A 346 2.45 -8.26 -24.61
N ALA A 347 1.65 -7.25 -24.27
CA ALA A 347 0.32 -7.06 -24.81
C ALA A 347 0.38 -6.13 -26.04
N ASN A 348 -0.42 -6.45 -27.06
CA ASN A 348 -0.59 -5.60 -28.22
C ASN A 348 -1.72 -4.59 -27.97
N GLY A 349 -1.41 -3.31 -28.11
CA GLY A 349 -2.36 -2.20 -28.08
C GLY A 349 -2.34 -1.41 -29.39
N THR A 350 -3.41 -0.65 -29.67
CA THR A 350 -3.44 0.27 -30.82
C THR A 350 -3.20 1.69 -30.35
N SER A 351 -2.19 2.36 -30.91
CA SER A 351 -1.98 3.80 -30.72
C SER A 351 -2.50 4.56 -31.93
N MET A 352 -3.12 5.71 -31.67
CA MET A 352 -3.57 6.67 -32.69
C MET A 352 -2.61 7.86 -32.81
N PHE A 353 -1.58 7.94 -31.95
CA PHE A 353 -0.66 9.06 -31.96
C PHE A 353 0.23 9.01 -33.21
N GLY A 354 0.18 10.04 -34.05
CA GLY A 354 0.90 10.03 -35.33
C GLY A 354 0.33 9.05 -36.36
N GLY A 355 -0.91 8.56 -36.16
CA GLY A 355 -1.58 7.57 -37.01
C GLY A 355 -1.74 6.21 -36.34
N THR A 356 -2.61 5.37 -36.90
CA THR A 356 -2.92 4.04 -36.34
C THR A 356 -1.74 3.10 -36.50
N HIS A 357 -1.17 2.66 -35.38
CA HIS A 357 -0.12 1.63 -35.33
C HIS A 357 -0.31 0.73 -34.11
N GLN A 358 0.25 -0.49 -34.17
CA GLN A 358 0.27 -1.39 -33.01
C GLN A 358 1.47 -1.07 -32.13
N LEU A 359 1.28 -1.14 -30.82
CA LEU A 359 2.31 -1.07 -29.79
C LEU A 359 2.34 -2.41 -29.07
N ALA A 360 3.52 -2.98 -28.90
CA ALA A 360 3.74 -4.09 -27.99
C ALA A 360 4.32 -3.51 -26.70
N VAL A 361 3.65 -3.73 -25.57
CA VAL A 361 4.07 -3.22 -24.25
C VAL A 361 3.99 -4.31 -23.19
N PRO A 362 4.92 -4.39 -22.24
CA PRO A 362 4.86 -5.40 -21.21
C PRO A 362 3.59 -5.33 -20.37
N ILE A 363 3.13 -6.50 -19.95
CA ILE A 363 1.87 -6.64 -19.22
C ILE A 363 2.07 -6.28 -17.74
N ILE A 364 2.11 -4.99 -17.43
CA ILE A 364 2.30 -4.47 -16.08
C ILE A 364 1.24 -3.43 -15.70
N ARG A 365 0.74 -3.51 -14.47
CA ARG A 365 -0.21 -2.53 -13.93
C ARG A 365 0.51 -1.47 -13.11
N PHE A 366 -0.04 -0.27 -13.02
CA PHE A 366 0.57 0.80 -12.21
C PHE A 366 0.76 0.42 -10.74
N ASN A 367 -0.22 -0.29 -10.15
CA ASN A 367 -0.16 -0.79 -8.78
C ASN A 367 0.80 -1.99 -8.58
N GLU A 368 1.40 -2.50 -9.65
CA GLU A 368 2.50 -3.47 -9.64
C GLU A 368 3.83 -2.73 -9.88
N PHE A 369 3.88 -1.87 -10.91
CA PHE A 369 5.07 -1.13 -11.32
C PHE A 369 5.66 -0.26 -10.22
N LEU A 370 4.82 0.56 -9.58
CA LEU A 370 5.29 1.54 -8.61
C LEU A 370 5.92 0.90 -7.36
N PRO A 371 5.25 -0.03 -6.64
CA PRO A 371 5.87 -0.67 -5.48
C PRO A 371 7.11 -1.50 -5.85
N ASP A 372 7.12 -2.13 -7.02
CA ASP A 372 8.28 -2.90 -7.49
C ASP A 372 9.49 -1.99 -7.78
N THR A 373 9.25 -0.83 -8.42
CA THR A 373 10.28 0.18 -8.68
C THR A 373 10.83 0.73 -7.38
N GLN A 374 9.97 1.04 -6.41
CA GLN A 374 10.36 1.51 -5.08
C GLN A 374 11.17 0.47 -4.32
N GLN A 375 10.82 -0.81 -4.41
CA GLN A 375 11.56 -1.89 -3.77
C GLN A 375 12.97 -2.04 -4.34
N ILE A 376 13.15 -1.96 -5.66
CA ILE A 376 14.48 -2.02 -6.28
C ILE A 376 15.29 -0.75 -5.98
N GLY A 377 14.66 0.43 -6.00
CA GLY A 377 15.31 1.72 -5.76
C GLY A 377 15.56 2.08 -4.29
N LEU A 378 15.10 1.26 -3.34
CA LEU A 378 15.13 1.60 -1.92
C LEU A 378 16.56 1.89 -1.42
N GLY A 379 16.82 3.14 -1.02
CA GLY A 379 18.13 3.57 -0.53
C GLY A 379 19.21 3.69 -1.61
N VAL A 380 18.85 3.57 -2.89
CA VAL A 380 19.79 3.73 -4.01
C VAL A 380 19.90 5.22 -4.35
N VAL A 381 21.12 5.74 -4.28
CA VAL A 381 21.47 7.07 -4.80
C VAL A 381 22.73 6.90 -5.64
N VAL A 382 22.58 6.95 -6.96
CA VAL A 382 23.70 6.69 -7.87
C VAL A 382 24.84 7.69 -7.63
N GLY A 383 26.05 7.16 -7.47
CA GLY A 383 27.25 7.95 -7.20
C GLY A 383 27.61 8.12 -5.72
N GLN A 384 26.73 7.74 -4.78
CA GLN A 384 27.09 7.63 -3.37
C GLN A 384 27.91 6.37 -3.10
N THR A 385 28.85 6.40 -2.14
CA THR A 385 29.67 5.22 -1.83
C THR A 385 28.81 3.99 -1.51
N GLY A 386 28.99 2.90 -2.26
CA GLY A 386 28.33 1.61 -2.02
C GLY A 386 26.96 1.46 -2.67
N TRP A 387 26.50 2.42 -3.48
CA TRP A 387 25.18 2.38 -4.12
C TRP A 387 24.96 1.15 -5.00
N GLU A 388 26.01 0.65 -5.68
CA GLU A 388 25.92 -0.56 -6.51
C GLU A 388 25.60 -1.81 -5.69
N THR A 389 26.15 -1.90 -4.47
CA THR A 389 25.90 -3.03 -3.57
C THR A 389 24.47 -2.98 -3.03
N VAL A 390 23.97 -1.79 -2.68
CA VAL A 390 22.58 -1.60 -2.26
C VAL A 390 21.63 -2.02 -3.38
N LEU A 391 21.86 -1.52 -4.60
CA LEU A 391 21.06 -1.86 -5.77
C LEU A 391 21.07 -3.37 -6.06
N GLU A 392 22.23 -4.01 -6.05
CA GLU A 392 22.33 -5.45 -6.33
C GLU A 392 21.59 -6.29 -5.26
N ASN A 393 21.71 -5.93 -3.99
CA ASN A 393 20.97 -6.58 -2.90
C ASN A 393 19.46 -6.42 -3.08
N ASN A 394 19.00 -5.21 -3.44
CA ASN A 394 17.60 -4.95 -3.70
C ASN A 394 17.07 -5.78 -4.88
N LYS A 395 17.80 -5.85 -6.00
CA LYS A 395 17.45 -6.67 -7.16
C LYS A 395 17.33 -8.15 -6.80
N GLN A 396 18.28 -8.69 -6.02
CA GLN A 396 18.24 -10.09 -5.58
C GLN A 396 17.04 -10.37 -4.67
N ALA A 397 16.79 -9.51 -3.67
CA ALA A 397 15.64 -9.64 -2.78
C ALA A 397 14.32 -9.55 -3.55
N PHE A 398 14.19 -8.52 -4.39
CA PHE A 398 13.02 -8.30 -5.25
C PHE A 398 12.73 -9.52 -6.12
N THR A 399 13.71 -9.99 -6.89
CA THR A 399 13.48 -11.10 -7.83
C THR A 399 13.20 -12.41 -7.12
N SER A 400 13.77 -12.62 -5.93
CA SER A 400 13.43 -13.77 -5.08
C SER A 400 11.97 -13.78 -4.66
N GLU A 401 11.40 -12.61 -4.33
CA GLU A 401 9.97 -12.48 -4.01
C GLU A 401 9.09 -12.54 -5.27
N PHE A 402 9.53 -11.89 -6.34
CA PHE A 402 8.80 -11.80 -7.61
C PHE A 402 8.48 -13.18 -8.20
N VAL A 403 9.48 -14.09 -8.22
CA VAL A 403 9.30 -15.44 -8.78
C VAL A 403 8.40 -16.35 -7.95
N GLN A 404 8.01 -15.92 -6.75
CA GLN A 404 7.07 -16.62 -5.87
C GLN A 404 5.63 -16.10 -6.02
N ARG A 405 5.41 -14.98 -6.72
CA ARG A 405 4.07 -14.42 -6.91
C ARG A 405 3.18 -15.42 -7.63
N SER A 406 1.90 -15.49 -7.23
CA SER A 406 0.92 -16.41 -7.82
C SER A 406 0.84 -16.26 -9.34
N ARG A 407 0.80 -15.02 -9.84
CA ARG A 407 0.83 -14.70 -11.27
C ARG A 407 2.06 -15.28 -11.98
N PHE A 408 3.25 -15.13 -11.39
CA PHE A 408 4.49 -15.66 -11.96
C PHE A 408 4.49 -17.19 -11.97
N THR A 409 4.14 -17.82 -10.85
CA THR A 409 4.11 -19.29 -10.75
C THR A 409 3.00 -19.94 -11.58
N THR A 410 1.92 -19.21 -11.88
CA THR A 410 0.89 -19.66 -12.84
C THR A 410 1.38 -19.57 -14.27
N ALA A 411 2.06 -18.48 -14.66
CA ALA A 411 2.60 -18.32 -16.00
C ALA A 411 3.78 -19.27 -16.27
N LEU A 412 4.65 -19.46 -15.28
CA LEU A 412 5.85 -20.27 -15.36
C LEU A 412 5.86 -21.27 -14.18
N PRO A 413 5.20 -22.42 -14.28
CA PRO A 413 5.12 -23.39 -13.17
C PRO A 413 6.49 -23.92 -12.73
N THR A 414 6.63 -24.27 -11.45
CA THR A 414 7.86 -24.89 -10.91
C THR A 414 8.11 -26.30 -11.45
N THR A 415 7.11 -26.92 -12.06
CA THR A 415 7.18 -28.23 -12.73
C THR A 415 7.91 -28.18 -14.07
N LEU A 416 8.17 -26.99 -14.62
CA LEU A 416 8.97 -26.85 -15.85
C LEU A 416 10.40 -27.34 -15.62
N THR A 417 10.98 -27.95 -16.65
CA THR A 417 12.43 -28.20 -16.69
C THR A 417 13.19 -26.86 -16.79
N PRO A 418 14.45 -26.79 -16.34
CA PRO A 418 15.26 -25.58 -16.48
C PRO A 418 15.34 -25.04 -17.92
N ALA A 419 15.48 -25.93 -18.91
CA ALA A 419 15.50 -25.54 -20.32
C ALA A 419 14.19 -24.88 -20.75
N GLN A 420 13.03 -25.51 -20.46
CA GLN A 420 11.73 -24.93 -20.80
C GLN A 420 11.50 -23.59 -20.11
N PHE A 421 11.89 -23.45 -18.85
CA PHE A 421 11.74 -22.20 -18.11
C PHE A 421 12.57 -21.06 -18.74
N VAL A 422 13.85 -21.31 -19.00
CA VAL A 422 14.74 -20.33 -19.66
C VAL A 422 14.25 -19.99 -21.07
N ASP A 423 13.78 -20.99 -21.82
CA ASP A 423 13.25 -20.79 -23.17
C ASP A 423 11.98 -19.92 -23.18
N ASN A 424 11.07 -20.13 -22.23
CA ASN A 424 9.88 -19.29 -22.10
C ASN A 424 10.24 -17.84 -21.74
N LEU A 425 11.16 -17.64 -20.79
CA LEU A 425 11.64 -16.30 -20.44
C LEU A 425 12.27 -15.61 -21.65
N ASN A 426 13.14 -16.32 -22.36
CA ASN A 426 13.83 -15.78 -23.54
C ASN A 426 12.85 -15.46 -24.67
N GLN A 427 11.88 -16.34 -24.92
CA GLN A 427 10.86 -16.12 -25.94
C GLN A 427 10.02 -14.87 -25.63
N ASN A 428 9.58 -14.71 -24.38
CA ASN A 428 8.85 -13.53 -23.95
C ASN A 428 9.66 -12.23 -24.14
N ALA A 429 10.98 -12.31 -23.94
CA ALA A 429 11.91 -11.21 -24.16
C ALA A 429 12.31 -10.98 -25.63
N GLY A 430 11.76 -11.75 -26.59
CA GLY A 430 12.09 -11.60 -28.01
C GLY A 430 13.31 -12.41 -28.49
N ASN A 431 13.71 -13.43 -27.74
CA ASN A 431 14.85 -14.32 -28.00
C ASN A 431 16.22 -13.62 -27.96
N VAL A 432 16.44 -12.82 -26.92
CA VAL A 432 17.66 -12.02 -26.72
C VAL A 432 18.89 -12.84 -26.35
N LEU A 433 18.73 -13.97 -25.64
CA LEU A 433 19.88 -14.76 -25.19
C LEU A 433 20.60 -15.45 -26.35
N SER A 434 21.93 -15.35 -26.39
CA SER A 434 22.77 -16.22 -27.21
C SER A 434 22.72 -17.68 -26.73
N PRO A 435 23.16 -18.66 -27.55
CA PRO A 435 23.24 -20.06 -27.13
C PRO A 435 24.09 -20.28 -25.86
N ASN A 436 25.13 -19.47 -25.66
CA ASN A 436 26.00 -19.53 -24.49
C ASN A 436 25.30 -18.97 -23.25
N GLU A 437 24.66 -17.80 -23.36
CA GLU A 437 23.91 -17.21 -22.24
C GLU A 437 22.75 -18.09 -21.82
N ARG A 438 22.01 -18.64 -22.79
CA ARG A 438 20.97 -19.64 -22.54
C ARG A 438 21.52 -20.83 -21.75
N THR A 439 22.68 -21.36 -22.12
CA THR A 439 23.31 -22.48 -21.42
C THR A 439 23.70 -22.09 -20.00
N THR A 440 24.26 -20.88 -19.80
CA THR A 440 24.57 -20.34 -18.47
C THR A 440 23.32 -20.24 -17.59
N ALA A 441 22.21 -19.73 -18.12
CA ALA A 441 20.95 -19.59 -17.39
C ALA A 441 20.38 -20.95 -16.96
N ILE A 442 20.48 -21.97 -17.81
CA ILE A 442 20.07 -23.34 -17.49
C ILE A 442 20.96 -23.93 -16.38
N ASN A 443 22.26 -23.66 -16.43
CA ASN A 443 23.23 -24.18 -15.46
C ASN A 443 23.05 -23.63 -14.05
N LEU A 444 22.34 -22.49 -13.87
CA LEU A 444 21.96 -21.98 -12.55
C LEU A 444 21.16 -23.01 -11.73
N PHE A 445 20.46 -23.92 -12.39
CA PHE A 445 19.67 -24.97 -11.75
C PHE A 445 20.49 -26.23 -11.39
N ALA A 446 21.80 -26.25 -11.66
CA ALA A 446 22.72 -27.33 -11.29
C ALA A 446 22.24 -28.75 -11.68
N GLY A 447 21.60 -28.88 -12.84
CA GLY A 447 21.08 -30.16 -13.36
C GLY A 447 19.77 -30.63 -12.71
N ALA A 448 19.07 -29.78 -11.95
CA ALA A 448 17.77 -30.11 -11.38
C ALA A 448 16.73 -30.46 -12.45
N ALA A 449 15.84 -31.42 -12.15
CA ALA A 449 14.77 -31.82 -13.06
C ALA A 449 13.61 -30.80 -13.14
N SER A 450 13.53 -29.88 -12.18
CA SER A 450 12.47 -28.89 -12.05
C SER A 450 13.05 -27.52 -11.70
N THR A 451 12.21 -26.50 -11.71
CA THR A 451 12.59 -25.12 -11.43
C THR A 451 12.09 -24.69 -10.06
N SER A 452 12.10 -25.59 -9.07
CA SER A 452 11.69 -25.34 -7.68
C SER A 452 12.72 -24.51 -6.88
N ASN A 453 13.99 -24.45 -7.32
CA ASN A 453 15.01 -23.62 -6.69
C ASN A 453 14.73 -22.13 -6.96
N LEU A 454 14.26 -21.41 -5.92
CA LEU A 454 13.86 -20.01 -6.01
C LEU A 454 15.01 -19.07 -6.41
N THR A 455 16.21 -19.30 -5.87
CA THR A 455 17.40 -18.51 -6.20
C THR A 455 17.74 -18.65 -7.68
N ALA A 456 17.75 -19.88 -8.21
CA ALA A 456 18.03 -20.12 -9.62
C ALA A 456 16.97 -19.50 -10.54
N ARG A 457 15.67 -19.54 -10.15
CA ARG A 457 14.60 -18.84 -10.90
C ARG A 457 14.83 -17.34 -10.97
N GLY A 458 15.11 -16.71 -9.82
CA GLY A 458 15.35 -15.28 -9.73
C GLY A 458 16.55 -14.87 -10.58
N GLN A 459 17.66 -15.62 -10.49
CA GLN A 459 18.86 -15.38 -11.28
C GLN A 459 18.65 -15.57 -12.80
N ALA A 460 17.92 -16.61 -13.22
CA ALA A 460 17.64 -16.82 -14.64
C ALA A 460 16.72 -15.73 -15.20
N LEU A 461 15.72 -15.27 -14.43
CA LEU A 461 14.89 -14.12 -14.80
C LEU A 461 15.72 -12.84 -14.93
N ARG A 462 16.60 -12.56 -13.95
CA ARG A 462 17.54 -11.44 -13.99
C ARG A 462 18.41 -11.49 -15.24
N GLN A 463 18.96 -12.66 -15.57
CA GLN A 463 19.86 -12.81 -16.70
C GLN A 463 19.19 -12.44 -18.04
N VAL A 464 17.89 -12.73 -18.20
CA VAL A 464 17.13 -12.30 -19.38
C VAL A 464 16.77 -10.81 -19.32
N ALA A 465 16.28 -10.33 -18.17
CA ALA A 465 15.81 -8.96 -18.01
C ALA A 465 16.92 -7.89 -18.01
N GLU A 466 18.15 -8.30 -17.71
CA GLU A 466 19.35 -7.44 -17.73
C GLU A 466 20.25 -7.73 -18.93
N ASP A 467 19.77 -8.56 -19.87
CA ASP A 467 20.49 -8.83 -21.11
C ASP A 467 20.67 -7.55 -21.93
N ALA A 468 21.86 -7.39 -22.51
CA ALA A 468 22.20 -6.19 -23.25
C ALA A 468 21.37 -6.03 -24.52
N ASP A 469 21.01 -7.13 -25.19
CA ASP A 469 20.19 -7.09 -26.40
C ASP A 469 18.75 -6.72 -26.06
N LEU A 470 18.23 -7.15 -24.90
CA LEU A 470 16.94 -6.69 -24.40
C LEU A 470 16.97 -5.19 -24.06
N ALA A 471 17.98 -4.76 -23.31
CA ALA A 471 18.14 -3.35 -22.97
C ALA A 471 18.25 -2.48 -24.23
N ASN A 472 19.00 -2.90 -25.25
CA ASN A 472 19.14 -2.17 -26.50
C ASN A 472 17.89 -2.21 -27.39
N ALA A 473 16.96 -3.14 -27.20
CA ALA A 473 15.71 -3.17 -27.96
C ALA A 473 14.70 -2.10 -27.48
N GLU A 474 14.92 -1.54 -26.28
CA GLU A 474 14.07 -0.50 -25.67
C GLU A 474 14.53 0.93 -25.96
N PHE A 475 15.78 1.13 -26.38
CA PHE A 475 16.42 2.43 -26.63
C PHE A 475 16.97 2.54 -28.06
#